data_AF-A0A4Y2MRY5-F1
#
_entry.id   AF-A0A4Y2MRY5-F1
#
_cell.length_a   1.000
_cell.length_b   1.000
_cell.length_c   1.000
_cell.angle_alpha   90.00
_cell.angle_beta   90.00
_cell.angle_gamma   90.00
#
_symmetry.space_group_name_H-M   'P 1'
#
loop_
_entity.id
_entity.type
_entity.pdbx_description
1 polymer ?
#
loop_
_entity_poly.entity_id
_entity_poly.type
_entity_poly.pdbx_seq_one_letter_code
_entity_poly.pdbx_strand_id
1 'polypeptide(L)'
;MQQDDLRQVVDRVLQRNGFFAHVENLLLCMLTDERPHIRLLAYKRILASRKQTPEGENVPRKFAVPVLNFNANDYIDLIDWNEPKRKRYEPPLTEMITGTEIETIAKTGKAPDTQLFKVLCHSQGTKRCVRLVTEASGKVCGLEERHGFILARIKSQQAMKKIQRQISI
;
A
#
# COMPACT_ATOMS: atom_id res chain seq x y z
N MET A 1 24.71 11.24 -27.48
CA MET A 1 23.66 11.77 -26.58
C MET A 1 24.40 12.34 -25.38
N GLN A 2 24.28 13.64 -25.10
CA GLN A 2 24.94 14.24 -23.93
C GLN A 2 24.29 13.70 -22.63
N GLN A 3 25.00 13.72 -21.52
CA GLN A 3 24.54 13.15 -20.25
C GLN A 3 23.20 13.76 -19.76
N ASP A 4 22.97 15.03 -20.06
CA ASP A 4 21.73 15.73 -19.71
C ASP A 4 20.51 15.28 -20.54
N ASP A 5 20.70 14.87 -21.79
CA ASP A 5 19.64 14.29 -22.62
C ASP A 5 19.17 12.95 -22.06
N LEU A 6 20.11 12.11 -21.59
CA LEU A 6 19.79 10.81 -21.01
C LEU A 6 18.99 10.94 -19.72
N ARG A 7 19.38 11.89 -18.85
CA ARG A 7 18.67 12.16 -17.60
C ARG A 7 17.23 12.59 -17.86
N GLN A 8 16.99 13.48 -18.82
CA GLN A 8 15.64 13.91 -19.18
C GLN A 8 14.74 12.77 -19.68
N VAL A 9 15.29 11.83 -20.44
CA VAL A 9 14.54 10.65 -20.90
C VAL A 9 14.16 9.76 -19.71
N VAL A 10 15.10 9.49 -18.81
CA VAL A 10 14.86 8.67 -17.61
C VAL A 10 13.83 9.33 -16.70
N ASP A 11 13.98 10.62 -16.41
CA ASP A 11 13.08 11.36 -15.53
C ASP A 11 11.64 11.36 -16.08
N ARG A 12 11.46 11.52 -17.40
CA ARG A 12 10.13 11.40 -18.02
C ARG A 12 9.52 10.01 -17.84
N VAL A 13 10.31 8.96 -18.00
CA VAL A 13 9.84 7.57 -17.84
C VAL A 13 9.49 7.29 -16.38
N LEU A 14 10.32 7.74 -15.43
CA LEU A 14 10.05 7.61 -14.00
C LEU A 14 8.80 8.41 -13.59
N GLN A 15 8.65 9.64 -14.08
CA GLN A 15 7.49 10.49 -13.82
C GLN A 15 6.20 9.83 -14.32
N ARG A 16 6.21 9.19 -15.49
CA ARG A 16 5.02 8.50 -16.02
C ARG A 16 4.65 7.26 -15.20
N ASN A 17 5.64 6.61 -14.57
CA ASN A 17 5.47 5.41 -13.77
C ASN A 17 5.48 5.67 -12.25
N GLY A 18 5.41 6.94 -11.83
CA GLY A 18 5.58 7.40 -10.45
C GLY A 18 4.49 7.00 -9.44
N PHE A 19 3.66 5.99 -9.75
CA PHE A 19 2.57 5.52 -8.88
C PHE A 19 3.06 5.03 -7.52
N PHE A 20 4.31 4.57 -7.42
CA PHE A 20 4.92 4.16 -6.16
C PHE A 20 4.99 5.31 -5.15
N ALA A 21 5.15 6.55 -5.61
CA ALA A 21 5.23 7.74 -4.77
C ALA A 21 3.85 8.31 -4.38
N HIS A 22 2.77 7.55 -4.59
CA HIS A 22 1.44 7.96 -4.13
C HIS A 22 1.46 8.29 -2.63
N VAL A 23 0.72 9.33 -2.23
CA VAL A 23 0.71 9.85 -0.84
C VAL A 23 0.48 8.74 0.17
N GLU A 24 -0.51 7.88 -0.07
CA GLU A 24 -0.83 6.75 0.82
C GLU A 24 0.33 5.74 0.93
N ASN A 25 1.02 5.44 -0.18
CA ASN A 25 2.15 4.53 -0.18
C ASN A 25 3.32 5.11 0.62
N LEU A 26 3.62 6.39 0.40
CA LEU A 26 4.67 7.08 1.15
C LEU A 26 4.35 7.15 2.65
N LEU A 27 3.09 7.41 3.03
CA LEU A 27 2.67 7.39 4.43
C LEU A 27 2.85 6.01 5.07
N LEU A 28 2.52 4.93 4.37
CA LEU A 28 2.77 3.56 4.86
C LEU A 28 4.26 3.30 5.05
N CYS A 29 5.10 3.67 4.09
CA CYS A 29 6.56 3.55 4.22
C CYS A 29 7.09 4.37 5.40
N MET A 30 6.61 5.59 5.59
CA MET A 30 7.01 6.45 6.71
C MET A 30 6.58 5.89 8.07
N LEU A 31 5.42 5.23 8.17
CA LEU A 31 4.96 4.60 9.41
C LEU A 31 5.84 3.41 9.82
N THR A 32 6.45 2.73 8.86
CA THR A 32 7.34 1.59 9.09
C THR A 32 8.83 1.92 8.98
N ASP A 33 9.21 3.20 8.86
CA ASP A 33 10.61 3.62 8.80
C ASP A 33 11.28 3.39 10.16
N GLU A 34 12.54 2.99 10.15
CA GLU A 34 13.35 2.75 11.36
C GLU A 34 13.56 4.04 12.16
N ARG A 35 13.59 5.19 11.48
CA ARG A 35 13.86 6.51 12.06
C ARG A 35 12.61 7.06 12.76
N PRO A 36 12.64 7.27 14.10
CA PRO A 36 11.45 7.68 14.85
C PRO A 36 10.86 9.03 14.43
N HIS A 37 11.71 9.98 14.02
CA HIS A 37 11.26 11.31 13.59
C HIS A 37 10.41 11.26 12.31
N ILE A 38 10.65 10.28 11.44
CA ILE A 38 9.88 10.09 10.20
C ILE A 38 8.54 9.45 10.50
N ARG A 39 8.51 8.43 11.37
CA ARG A 39 7.25 7.85 11.84
C ARG A 39 6.37 8.92 12.48
N LEU A 40 6.95 9.78 13.31
CA LEU A 40 6.25 10.91 13.94
C LEU A 40 5.69 11.89 12.88
N LEU A 41 6.47 12.19 11.84
CA LEU A 41 6.02 13.02 10.72
C LEU A 41 4.85 12.36 9.96
N ALA A 42 4.85 11.05 9.81
CA ALA A 42 3.76 10.28 9.19
C ALA A 42 2.45 10.47 9.97
N TYR A 43 2.46 10.29 11.29
CA TYR A 43 1.29 10.49 12.16
C TYR A 43 0.73 11.91 12.04
N LYS A 44 1.60 12.93 12.04
CA LYS A 44 1.19 14.33 11.86
C LYS A 44 0.51 14.55 10.50
N ARG A 45 1.04 13.94 9.44
CA ARG A 45 0.48 14.04 8.08
C ARG A 45 -0.86 13.31 7.96
N ILE A 46 -1.03 12.16 8.61
CA ILE A 46 -2.31 11.42 8.67
C ILE A 46 -3.36 12.26 9.39
N LEU A 47 -3.02 12.83 10.55
CA LEU A 47 -3.91 13.71 11.30
C LEU A 47 -4.34 14.94 10.46
N ALA A 48 -3.42 15.54 9.70
CA ALA A 48 -3.73 16.64 8.79
C ALA A 48 -4.64 16.22 7.62
N SER A 49 -4.51 14.97 7.14
CA SER A 49 -5.32 14.41 6.06
C SER A 49 -6.76 14.13 6.51
N ARG A 50 -6.93 13.62 7.74
CA ARG A 50 -8.25 13.46 8.38
C ARG A 50 -8.98 14.78 8.55
N LYS A 51 -8.28 15.84 8.93
CA LYS A 51 -8.88 17.19 9.03
C LYS A 51 -9.37 17.74 7.68
N GLN A 52 -8.79 17.31 6.57
CA GLN A 52 -9.18 17.72 5.22
C GLN A 52 -10.34 16.88 4.65
N THR A 53 -10.61 15.71 5.23
CA THR A 53 -11.64 14.77 4.75
C THR A 53 -12.57 14.45 5.92
N PRO A 54 -13.70 15.16 6.08
CA PRO A 54 -14.65 14.87 7.15
C PRO A 54 -15.15 13.41 7.09
N GLU A 55 -15.44 12.84 8.27
CA GLU A 55 -16.01 11.50 8.40
C GLU A 55 -17.31 11.39 7.58
N GLY A 56 -17.41 10.35 6.75
CA GLY A 56 -18.57 10.10 5.88
C GLY A 56 -18.51 10.71 4.47
N GLU A 57 -17.44 11.45 4.13
CA GLU A 57 -17.23 11.95 2.77
C GLU A 57 -16.80 10.80 1.83
N ASN A 58 -17.76 10.12 1.20
CA ASN A 58 -17.53 9.06 0.22
C ASN A 58 -17.12 9.63 -1.15
N VAL A 59 -16.04 10.42 -1.20
CA VAL A 59 -15.47 10.88 -2.48
C VAL A 59 -14.54 9.80 -3.02
N PRO A 60 -14.76 9.33 -4.27
CA PRO A 60 -13.85 8.42 -4.92
C PRO A 60 -12.42 8.97 -4.92
N ARG A 61 -11.47 8.21 -4.35
CA ARG A 61 -10.06 8.58 -4.31
C ARG A 61 -9.50 8.51 -5.73
N LYS A 62 -9.11 9.65 -6.28
CA LYS A 62 -8.47 9.70 -7.61
C LYS A 62 -7.04 9.21 -7.50
N PHE A 63 -6.75 8.06 -8.10
CA PHE A 63 -5.40 7.54 -8.18
C PHE A 63 -4.63 8.26 -9.30
N ALA A 64 -3.92 9.33 -8.94
CA ALA A 64 -3.14 10.15 -9.86
C ALA A 64 -1.64 10.07 -9.53
N VAL A 65 -0.82 10.13 -10.57
CA VAL A 65 0.64 10.11 -10.41
C VAL A 65 1.10 11.45 -9.80
N PRO A 66 1.83 11.45 -8.65
CA PRO A 66 2.49 12.64 -8.14
C PRO A 66 3.48 13.23 -9.13
N VAL A 67 3.64 14.55 -9.10
CA VAL A 67 4.86 15.17 -9.62
C VAL A 67 6.02 14.76 -8.69
N LEU A 68 7.03 14.10 -9.26
CA LEU A 68 8.20 13.62 -8.53
C LEU A 68 9.25 14.73 -8.45
N ASN A 69 9.86 14.87 -7.29
CA ASN A 69 11.04 15.68 -7.09
C ASN A 69 12.30 14.84 -7.34
N PHE A 70 12.84 14.90 -8.55
CA PHE A 70 14.07 14.18 -8.92
C PHE A 70 15.34 14.69 -8.24
N ASN A 71 15.27 15.81 -7.53
CA ASN A 71 16.37 16.36 -6.74
C ASN A 71 16.25 16.00 -5.25
N ALA A 72 15.25 15.20 -4.86
CA ALA A 72 15.09 14.77 -3.48
C ALA A 72 16.24 13.84 -3.06
N ASN A 73 16.79 14.10 -1.87
CA ASN A 73 17.81 13.22 -1.26
C ASN A 73 17.18 12.04 -0.49
N ASP A 74 15.94 12.22 -0.03
CA ASP A 74 15.20 11.23 0.73
C ASP A 74 13.79 11.06 0.13
N TYR A 75 13.22 9.87 0.27
CA TYR A 75 11.90 9.54 -0.26
C TYR A 75 10.78 10.37 0.39
N ILE A 76 11.05 10.93 1.58
CA ILE A 76 10.14 11.83 2.30
C ILE A 76 9.85 13.09 1.47
N ASP A 77 10.84 13.57 0.71
CA ASP A 77 10.78 14.81 -0.07
C ASP A 77 10.53 14.55 -1.57
N LEU A 78 10.20 13.30 -1.91
CA LEU A 78 9.95 12.86 -3.28
C LEU A 78 8.70 13.51 -3.89
N ILE A 79 7.77 13.98 -3.05
CA ILE A 79 6.57 14.69 -3.46
C ILE A 79 6.42 15.98 -2.67
N ASP A 80 5.75 16.97 -3.26
CA ASP A 80 5.32 18.14 -2.50
C ASP A 80 4.10 17.78 -1.65
N TRP A 81 4.29 17.77 -0.33
CA TRP A 81 3.23 17.48 0.63
C TRP A 81 2.25 18.64 0.81
N ASN A 82 2.60 19.85 0.38
CA ASN A 82 1.78 21.05 0.53
C ASN A 82 1.11 21.45 -0.78
N GLU A 83 1.14 20.60 -1.81
CA GLU A 83 0.52 20.88 -3.10
C GLU A 83 -0.99 21.13 -2.94
N PRO A 84 -1.49 22.36 -3.16
CA PRO A 84 -2.87 22.74 -2.84
C PRO A 84 -3.90 22.05 -3.74
N LYS A 85 -3.48 21.59 -4.93
CA LYS A 85 -4.35 20.92 -5.91
C LYS A 85 -4.61 19.46 -5.56
N ARG A 86 -3.86 18.87 -4.62
CA ARG A 86 -3.92 17.45 -4.32
C ARG A 86 -4.48 17.17 -2.94
N LYS A 87 -5.69 16.60 -2.89
CA LYS A 87 -6.27 16.10 -1.64
C LYS A 87 -5.42 14.93 -1.14
N ARG A 88 -4.97 15.02 0.11
CA ARG A 88 -4.21 13.97 0.79
C ARG A 88 -5.18 13.06 1.50
N TYR A 89 -5.15 11.79 1.15
CA TYR A 89 -5.92 10.76 1.82
C TYR A 89 -5.01 9.97 2.74
N GLU A 90 -5.54 9.59 3.89
CA GLU A 90 -4.84 8.63 4.75
C GLU A 90 -4.96 7.22 4.17
N PRO A 91 -3.97 6.34 4.36
CA PRO A 91 -4.11 4.93 3.97
C PRO A 91 -5.33 4.30 4.67
N PRO A 92 -6.16 3.49 3.99
CA PRO A 92 -7.26 2.78 4.65
C PRO A 92 -6.81 1.94 5.85
N LEU A 93 -5.56 1.46 5.82
CA LEU A 93 -4.96 0.71 6.90
C LEU A 93 -4.82 1.53 8.20
N THR A 94 -4.74 2.86 8.13
CA THR A 94 -4.62 3.70 9.33
C THR A 94 -5.96 4.04 9.98
N GLU A 95 -7.08 3.74 9.33
CA GLU A 95 -8.43 3.99 9.84
C GLU A 95 -8.71 3.27 11.17
N MET A 96 -8.05 2.13 11.41
CA MET A 96 -8.13 1.39 12.68
C MET A 96 -7.54 2.14 13.88
N ILE A 97 -6.72 3.17 13.66
CA ILE A 97 -6.12 4.00 14.71
C ILE A 97 -6.98 5.24 14.88
N THR A 98 -7.43 5.52 16.10
CA THR A 98 -8.27 6.69 16.39
C THR A 98 -7.49 8.00 16.30
N GLY A 99 -8.18 9.12 16.01
CA GLY A 99 -7.53 10.43 15.93
C GLY A 99 -6.87 10.86 17.25
N THR A 100 -7.47 10.51 18.39
CA THR A 100 -6.95 10.79 19.73
C THR A 100 -5.66 10.02 20.04
N GLU A 101 -5.55 8.76 19.60
CA GLU A 101 -4.32 7.98 19.69
C GLU A 101 -3.21 8.63 18.87
N ILE A 102 -3.49 9.04 17.63
CA ILE A 102 -2.52 9.74 16.77
C ILE A 102 -2.06 11.05 17.41
N GLU A 103 -2.96 11.83 18.00
CA GLU A 103 -2.61 13.06 18.72
C GLU A 103 -1.74 12.78 19.94
N THR A 104 -2.01 11.71 20.67
CA THR A 104 -1.22 11.30 21.84
C THR A 104 0.19 10.90 21.41
N ILE A 105 0.33 10.15 20.31
CA ILE A 105 1.63 9.80 19.72
C ILE A 105 2.36 11.07 19.27
N ALA A 106 1.66 12.00 18.63
CA ALA A 106 2.22 13.27 18.18
C ALA A 106 2.76 14.14 19.34
N LYS A 107 2.07 14.14 20.50
CA LYS A 107 2.45 14.89 21.71
C LYS A 107 3.57 14.22 22.50
N THR A 108 3.53 12.90 22.64
CA THR A 108 4.53 12.14 23.40
C THR A 108 5.86 11.98 22.65
N GLY A 109 5.86 12.18 21.33
CA GLY A 109 7.05 12.03 20.49
C GLY A 109 7.53 10.58 20.35
N LYS A 110 6.83 9.63 20.97
CA LYS A 110 7.15 8.20 20.94
C LYS A 110 6.27 7.54 19.87
N ALA A 111 6.73 7.63 18.62
CA ALA A 111 6.13 6.85 17.54
C ALA A 111 6.34 5.35 17.83
N PRO A 112 5.25 4.55 17.92
CA PRO A 112 5.35 3.11 18.11
C PRO A 112 6.30 2.51 17.08
N ASP A 113 6.97 1.44 17.46
CA ASP A 113 7.80 0.70 16.52
C ASP A 113 6.92 0.03 15.46
N THR A 114 7.56 -0.34 14.34
CA THR A 114 7.08 -0.90 13.07
C THR A 114 6.02 -2.02 13.12
N GLN A 115 5.61 -2.48 14.32
CA GLN A 115 4.66 -3.56 14.53
C GLN A 115 3.18 -3.16 14.40
N LEU A 116 2.86 -1.88 14.26
CA LEU A 116 1.47 -1.40 14.18
C LEU A 116 0.66 -2.06 13.06
N PHE A 117 1.33 -2.41 11.97
CA PHE A 117 0.72 -3.12 10.86
C PHE A 117 1.53 -4.38 10.56
N LYS A 118 1.25 -5.47 11.29
CA LYS A 118 1.61 -6.81 10.83
C LYS A 118 0.79 -7.15 9.59
N VAL A 119 1.12 -6.52 8.46
CA VAL A 119 0.61 -6.95 7.16
C VAL A 119 1.25 -8.30 6.91
N LEU A 120 0.45 -9.36 6.96
CA LEU A 120 0.86 -10.75 6.79
C LEU A 120 1.19 -11.03 5.31
N CYS A 121 2.14 -10.28 4.74
CA CYS A 121 2.58 -10.39 3.34
C CYS A 121 3.13 -11.79 3.01
N HIS A 122 3.63 -12.51 4.02
CA HIS A 122 4.21 -13.84 3.88
C HIS A 122 3.45 -14.94 4.60
N SER A 123 2.15 -14.74 4.86
CA SER A 123 1.35 -15.83 5.43
C SER A 123 1.34 -17.04 4.49
N GLN A 124 1.21 -18.23 5.06
CA GLN A 124 1.05 -19.44 4.28
C GLN A 124 -0.18 -19.37 3.36
N GLY A 125 -1.22 -18.65 3.77
CA GLY A 125 -2.39 -18.35 2.94
C GLY A 125 -2.02 -17.54 1.70
N THR A 126 -1.33 -16.42 1.88
CA THR A 126 -0.86 -15.55 0.79
C THR A 126 -0.01 -16.34 -0.22
N LYS A 127 0.96 -17.12 0.27
CA LYS A 127 1.82 -17.97 -0.59
C LYS A 127 1.00 -18.98 -1.40
N ARG A 128 0.00 -19.62 -0.78
CA ARG A 128 -0.90 -20.57 -1.45
C ARG A 128 -1.76 -19.89 -2.51
N CYS A 129 -2.29 -18.70 -2.22
CA CYS A 129 -3.08 -17.92 -3.17
C CYS A 129 -2.24 -17.51 -4.38
N VAL A 130 -1.05 -16.94 -4.18
CA VAL A 130 -0.14 -16.57 -5.26
C VAL A 130 0.15 -17.78 -6.15
N ARG A 131 0.52 -18.93 -5.56
CA ARG A 131 0.75 -20.17 -6.31
C ARG A 131 -0.45 -20.58 -7.15
N LEU A 132 -1.65 -20.50 -6.60
CA LEU A 132 -2.88 -20.88 -7.29
C LEU A 132 -3.19 -19.95 -8.48
N VAL A 133 -3.01 -18.64 -8.30
CA VAL A 133 -3.20 -17.64 -9.36
C VAL A 133 -2.16 -17.82 -10.48
N THR A 134 -0.91 -18.12 -10.13
CA THR A 134 0.14 -18.43 -11.09
C THR A 134 -0.18 -19.70 -11.87
N GLU A 135 -0.64 -20.77 -11.20
CA GLU A 135 -1.06 -22.01 -11.87
C GLU A 135 -2.21 -21.76 -12.85
N ALA A 136 -3.23 -21.00 -12.44
CA ALA A 136 -4.36 -20.65 -13.29
C ALA A 136 -3.91 -19.87 -14.53
N SER A 137 -3.01 -18.89 -14.33
CA SER A 137 -2.49 -18.06 -15.41
C SER A 137 -1.68 -18.84 -16.45
N GLY A 138 -1.02 -19.93 -16.02
CA GLY A 138 -0.29 -20.82 -16.93
C GLY A 138 -1.16 -21.85 -17.66
N LYS A 139 -2.38 -22.14 -17.16
CA LYS A 139 -3.28 -23.15 -17.74
C LYS A 139 -4.36 -22.57 -18.63
N VAL A 140 -4.88 -21.38 -18.29
CA VAL A 140 -6.02 -20.78 -19.01
C VAL A 140 -5.80 -19.29 -19.26
N CYS A 141 -6.34 -18.82 -20.38
CA CYS A 141 -6.31 -17.42 -20.80
C CYS A 141 -7.69 -16.78 -20.63
N GLY A 142 -7.73 -15.49 -20.28
CA GLY A 142 -8.97 -14.78 -20.00
C GLY A 142 -9.33 -14.72 -18.51
N LEU A 143 -10.02 -13.65 -18.11
CA LEU A 143 -10.35 -13.38 -16.71
C LEU A 143 -11.34 -14.43 -16.14
N GLU A 144 -12.44 -14.67 -16.86
CA GLU A 144 -13.50 -15.60 -16.44
C GLU A 144 -12.99 -17.04 -16.32
N GLU A 145 -12.22 -17.50 -17.30
CA GLU A 145 -11.64 -18.84 -17.28
C GLU A 145 -10.65 -19.02 -16.10
N ARG A 146 -9.79 -18.02 -15.85
CA ARG A 146 -8.89 -18.04 -14.69
C ARG A 146 -9.66 -18.05 -13.38
N HIS A 147 -10.73 -17.25 -13.28
CA HIS A 147 -11.58 -17.21 -12.10
C HIS A 147 -12.27 -18.55 -11.86
N GLY A 148 -12.87 -19.14 -12.90
CA GLY A 148 -13.48 -20.47 -12.86
C GLY A 148 -12.50 -21.56 -12.44
N PHE A 149 -11.29 -21.55 -13.00
CA PHE A 149 -10.21 -22.49 -12.64
C PHE A 149 -9.84 -22.37 -11.15
N ILE A 150 -9.65 -21.15 -10.65
CA ILE A 150 -9.33 -20.88 -9.24
C ILE A 150 -10.44 -21.41 -8.33
N LEU A 151 -11.71 -21.11 -8.64
CA LEU A 151 -12.86 -21.56 -7.85
C LEU A 151 -13.00 -23.09 -7.84
N ALA A 152 -12.87 -23.74 -8.99
CA ALA A 152 -12.92 -25.19 -9.10
C ALA A 152 -11.82 -25.86 -8.26
N ARG A 153 -10.60 -25.29 -8.31
CA ARG A 153 -9.47 -25.79 -7.54
C ARG A 153 -9.65 -25.61 -6.03
N ILE A 154 -10.18 -24.48 -5.59
CA ILE A 154 -10.52 -24.24 -4.18
C ILE A 154 -11.56 -25.24 -3.69
N LYS A 155 -12.65 -25.43 -4.45
CA LYS A 155 -13.71 -26.41 -4.13
C LYS A 155 -13.15 -27.83 -4.02
N SER A 156 -12.32 -28.24 -4.99
CA SER A 156 -11.64 -29.54 -4.98
C SER A 156 -10.78 -29.73 -3.73
N GLN A 157 -9.97 -28.74 -3.35
CA GLN A 157 -9.14 -28.80 -2.14
C GLN A 157 -9.98 -28.89 -0.86
N GLN A 158 -11.12 -28.21 -0.79
CA GLN A 158 -12.03 -28.29 0.35
C GLN A 158 -12.67 -29.68 0.47
N ALA A 159 -13.11 -30.26 -0.64
CA ALA A 159 -13.66 -31.62 -0.67
C ALA A 159 -12.62 -32.66 -0.19
N MET A 160 -11.39 -32.57 -0.69
CA MET A 160 -10.30 -33.46 -0.28
C MET A 160 -9.99 -33.38 1.22
N LYS A 161 -9.98 -32.17 1.80
CA LYS A 161 -9.77 -31.99 3.24
C LYS A 161 -10.89 -32.60 4.08
N LYS A 162 -12.13 -32.56 3.59
CA LYS A 162 -13.28 -33.18 4.27
C LYS A 162 -13.15 -34.70 4.29
N ILE A 163 -12.76 -35.30 3.16
CA ILE A 163 -12.52 -36.73 3.02
C ILE A 163 -11.38 -37.19 3.94
N GLN A 164 -10.23 -36.50 3.92
CA GLN A 164 -9.08 -36.85 4.77
C GLN A 164 -9.40 -36.79 6.27
N ARG A 165 -10.22 -35.82 6.71
CA ARG A 165 -10.68 -35.74 8.10
C ARG A 165 -11.59 -36.90 8.51
N GLN A 166 -12.39 -37.42 7.59
CA GLN A 166 -13.27 -38.56 7.85
C GLN A 166 -12.51 -39.89 7.93
N ILE A 167 -11.36 -39.99 7.26
CA ILE A 167 -10.51 -41.20 7.22
C ILE A 167 -9.51 -41.24 8.40
N SER A 168 -9.25 -40.11 9.05
CA SER A 168 -8.28 -40.00 10.16
C SER A 168 -8.92 -40.18 11.56
N ILE A 169 -10.08 -40.83 11.62
CA ILE A 169 -10.78 -41.29 12.83
C ILE A 169 -10.72 -42.81 12.80
#